data_AF-A0A2E7W065-F1
#
_entry.id   AF-A0A2E7W065-F1
#
_cell.length_a   1.000
_cell.length_b   1.000
_cell.length_c   1.000
_cell.angle_alpha   90.00
_cell.angle_beta   90.00
_cell.angle_gamma   90.00
#
_symmetry.space_group_name_H-M   'P 1'
#
loop_
_entity.id
_entity.type
_entity.pdbx_description
1 polymer ?
#
loop_
_entity_poly.entity_id
_entity_poly.type
_entity_poly.pdbx_seq_one_letter_code
_entity_poly.pdbx_strand_id
1 'polypeptide(L)' 'MTLTSKFKKDLSTLRAAANKEIYLDVKNPKLYKKVMRYYVSEGIVELSGEDPEYDYNIIMQCVAEDLMEVV' A
#
# COMPACT_ATOMS: atom_id res chain seq x y z
N MET A 1 6.48 8.40 10.30
CA MET A 1 6.67 6.98 10.73
C MET A 1 6.84 6.16 9.46
N THR A 2 7.81 5.25 9.36
CA THR A 2 7.96 4.42 8.15
C THR A 2 6.83 3.41 8.01
N LEU A 3 6.54 2.97 6.78
CA LEU A 3 5.53 1.93 6.50
C LEU A 3 5.74 0.69 7.37
N THR A 4 6.99 0.21 7.46
CA THR A 4 7.34 -1.00 8.19
C THR A 4 7.14 -0.90 9.70
N SER A 5 7.31 0.29 10.27
CA SER A 5 7.01 0.54 11.68
C SER A 5 5.51 0.61 11.94
N LYS A 6 4.75 1.28 11.06
CA LYS A 6 3.31 1.52 11.22
C LYS A 6 2.46 0.27 10.98
N PHE A 7 2.85 -0.55 10.01
CA PHE A 7 2.11 -1.74 9.57
C PHE A 7 2.84 -3.04 9.91
N LYS A 8 3.66 -3.04 10.97
CA LYS A 8 4.50 -4.18 11.38
C LYS A 8 3.76 -5.53 11.47
N LYS A 9 2.50 -5.53 11.92
CA LYS A 9 1.67 -6.74 12.05
C LYS A 9 1.14 -7.27 10.71
N ASP A 10 1.09 -6.41 9.70
CA ASP A 10 0.50 -6.68 8.39
C ASP A 10 1.56 -6.84 7.28
N LEU A 11 2.86 -6.81 7.65
CA LEU A 11 3.98 -6.82 6.69
C LEU A 11 3.98 -8.03 5.74
N SER A 12 3.61 -9.22 6.22
CA SER A 12 3.51 -10.40 5.36
C SER A 12 2.45 -10.22 4.27
N THR A 13 1.29 -9.67 4.63
CA THR A 13 0.20 -9.36 3.71
C THR A 13 0.61 -8.27 2.70
N LEU A 14 1.31 -7.23 3.16
CA LEU A 14 1.80 -6.16 2.27
C LEU A 14 2.84 -6.67 1.28
N ARG A 15 3.73 -7.58 1.72
CA ARG A 15 4.69 -8.24 0.82
C ARG A 15 4.00 -9.11 -0.22
N ALA A 16 3.02 -9.92 0.17
CA ALA A 16 2.24 -10.72 -0.78
C ALA A 16 1.52 -9.85 -1.82
N ALA A 17 0.98 -8.71 -1.41
CA ALA A 17 0.37 -7.74 -2.32
C ALA A 17 1.39 -7.08 -3.25
N ALA A 18 2.53 -6.62 -2.73
CA ALA A 18 3.62 -6.04 -3.52
C ALA A 18 4.19 -7.03 -4.56
N ASN A 19 4.26 -8.31 -4.20
CA ASN A 19 4.68 -9.41 -5.09
C ASN A 19 3.59 -9.83 -6.10
N LYS A 20 2.43 -9.16 -6.11
CA LYS A 20 1.28 -9.48 -6.97
C LYS A 20 0.68 -10.88 -6.72
N GLU A 21 0.90 -11.47 -5.55
CA GLU A 21 0.29 -12.75 -5.15
C GLU A 21 -1.17 -12.58 -4.76
N ILE A 22 -1.53 -11.40 -4.23
CA ILE A 22 -2.89 -11.04 -3.84
C ILE A 22 -3.24 -9.61 -4.26
N TYR A 23 -4.53 -9.36 -4.47
CA TYR A 23 -5.08 -8.01 -4.52
C TYR A 23 -5.43 -7.54 -3.11
N LEU A 24 -4.78 -6.49 -2.62
CA LEU A 24 -4.88 -6.06 -1.22
C LEU A 24 -6.27 -5.52 -0.87
N ASP A 25 -6.89 -4.79 -1.80
CA ASP A 25 -8.23 -4.22 -1.70
C ASP A 25 -9.32 -5.30 -1.71
N VAL A 26 -9.11 -6.41 -2.43
CA VAL A 26 -10.01 -7.56 -2.43
C VAL A 26 -9.84 -8.41 -1.18
N LYS A 27 -8.60 -8.81 -0.85
CA LYS A 27 -8.34 -9.72 0.27
C LYS A 27 -8.42 -9.04 1.63
N ASN A 28 -7.98 -7.79 1.73
CA ASN A 28 -7.88 -7.05 2.98
C ASN A 28 -8.34 -5.58 2.78
N PRO A 29 -9.61 -5.32 2.43
CA PRO A 29 -10.11 -3.98 2.10
C PRO A 29 -9.90 -2.94 3.21
N LYS A 30 -9.95 -3.36 4.48
CA LYS A 30 -9.71 -2.47 5.62
C LYS A 30 -8.24 -2.07 5.74
N LEU A 31 -7.32 -2.98 5.41
CA LEU A 31 -5.88 -2.70 5.40
C LEU A 31 -5.54 -1.78 4.23
N TYR A 32 -6.05 -2.05 3.04
CA TYR A 32 -5.89 -1.19 1.88
C TYR A 32 -6.31 0.26 2.17
N LYS A 33 -7.50 0.48 2.74
CA LYS A 33 -7.96 1.83 3.13
C LYS A 33 -7.01 2.54 4.10
N LYS A 34 -6.36 1.82 5.01
CA LYS A 34 -5.38 2.40 5.96
C LYS A 34 -4.07 2.76 5.28
N VAL A 35 -3.57 1.90 4.39
CA VAL A 35 -2.34 2.11 3.61
C VAL A 35 -2.51 3.27 2.65
N MET A 36 -3.61 3.27 1.89
CA MET A 36 -4.00 4.37 1.02
C MET A 36 -4.03 5.70 1.78
N ARG A 37 -4.73 5.74 2.92
CA ARG A 37 -4.78 6.95 3.76
C ARG A 37 -3.40 7.36 4.26
N TYR A 38 -2.52 6.40 4.60
CA TYR A 38 -1.16 6.71 5.04
C TYR A 38 -0.40 7.49 3.96
N TYR A 39 -0.33 6.99 2.73
CA TYR A 39 0.39 7.67 1.65
C TYR A 39 -0.24 9.02 1.27
N VAL A 40 -1.57 9.10 1.22
CA VAL A 40 -2.27 10.37 0.97
C VAL A 40 -2.03 11.37 2.09
N SER A 41 -2.06 10.94 3.36
CA SER A 41 -1.86 11.84 4.51
C SER A 41 -0.44 12.37 4.66
N GLU A 42 0.55 11.61 4.18
CA GLU A 42 1.95 12.05 4.15
C GLU A 42 2.26 12.90 2.90
N GLY A 43 1.29 13.09 1.99
CA GLY A 43 1.46 13.84 0.74
C GLY A 43 2.32 13.13 -0.31
N ILE A 44 2.52 11.82 -0.17
CA ILE A 44 3.34 11.00 -1.08
C ILE A 44 2.55 10.68 -2.36
N VAL A 45 1.24 10.49 -2.23
CA VAL A 45 0.35 10.15 -3.34
C VAL A 45 -0.85 11.08 -3.35
N GLU A 46 -1.14 11.65 -4.52
CA GLU A 46 -2.41 12.30 -4.82
C GLU A 46 -3.25 11.37 -5.68
N LEU A 47 -4.41 10.97 -5.17
CA LEU A 47 -5.36 10.11 -5.88
C LEU A 47 -6.44 10.98 -6.51
N SER A 48 -6.66 10.85 -7.81
CA SER A 48 -7.73 11.57 -8.51
C SER A 48 -9.10 10.95 -8.22
N GLY A 49 -9.15 9.65 -7.90
CA GLY A 49 -10.39 8.90 -7.71
C GLY A 49 -11.14 8.60 -9.01
N GLU A 50 -10.60 8.97 -10.17
CA GLU A 50 -11.24 8.75 -11.48
C GLU A 50 -11.04 7.30 -11.97
N ASP A 51 -9.87 6.73 -11.70
CA ASP A 51 -9.51 5.37 -12.08
C ASP A 51 -9.07 4.57 -10.83
N PRO A 52 -9.96 3.71 -10.29
CA PRO A 52 -9.67 2.90 -9.11
C PRO A 52 -8.48 1.94 -9.30
N GLU A 53 -8.24 1.48 -10.53
CA GLU A 53 -7.15 0.55 -10.83
C GLU A 53 -5.82 1.29 -10.93
N TYR A 54 -5.81 2.48 -11.53
CA TYR A 54 -4.64 3.36 -11.49
C TYR A 54 -4.26 3.74 -10.06
N ASP A 55 -5.24 4.19 -9.27
CA ASP A 55 -5.05 4.55 -7.87
C ASP A 55 -4.49 3.37 -7.07
N TYR A 56 -5.04 2.17 -7.26
CA TYR A 56 -4.53 0.95 -6.63
C TYR A 56 -3.08 0.67 -7.01
N ASN A 57 -2.75 0.75 -8.30
CA ASN A 57 -1.42 0.47 -8.80
C ASN A 57 -0.37 1.44 -8.23
N ILE A 58 -0.67 2.74 -8.13
CA ILE A 58 0.23 3.71 -7.48
C ILE A 58 0.46 3.32 -6.02
N ILE A 59 -0.60 3.03 -5.26
CA ILE A 59 -0.44 2.66 -3.85
C ILE A 59 0.40 1.40 -3.70
N MET A 60 0.22 0.38 -4.54
CA MET A 60 1.03 -0.83 -4.50
C MET A 60 2.48 -0.60 -4.90
N GLN A 61 2.75 0.34 -5.82
CA GLN A 61 4.10 0.74 -6.16
C GLN A 61 4.82 1.36 -4.95
N CYS A 62 4.20 2.32 -4.26
CA CYS A 62 4.78 2.91 -3.05
C CYS A 62 5.04 1.86 -1.96
N VAL A 63 4.12 0.90 -1.78
CA VAL A 63 4.32 -0.22 -0.84
C VAL A 63 5.53 -1.06 -1.23
N ALA A 64 5.71 -1.38 -2.51
CA ALA A 64 6.85 -2.16 -2.98
C ALA A 64 8.18 -1.43 -2.76
N GLU A 65 8.23 -0.13 -3.05
CA GLU A 65 9.40 0.72 -2.85
C GLU A 65 9.80 0.78 -1.36
N ASP A 66 8.86 1.08 -0.47
CA ASP A 66 9.09 1.12 0.99
C ASP A 66 9.52 -0.24 1.57
N LEU A 67 9.11 -1.35 0.95
CA LEU A 67 9.49 -2.69 1.38
C LEU A 67 10.87 -3.11 0.86
N MET A 68 11.31 -2.59 -0.29
CA MET A 68 12.65 -2.81 -0.84
C MET A 68 13.74 -2.08 -0.05
N GLU A 69 13.44 -0.90 0.50
CA GLU A 69 14.40 -0.12 1.30
C GLU A 69 14.87 -0.83 2.58
N VAL A 70 14.22 -1.94 2.97
CA VAL A 70 14.49 -2.69 4.20
C VAL A 70 15.29 -3.98 3.94
N VAL A 71 15.87 -4.16 2.74
CA VAL A 71 16.62 -5.35 2.34
C VAL A 71 18.13 -5.09 2.27
#